data_AF-A0A0F9IRH1-F1
#
_entry.id   AF-A0A0F9IRH1-F1
#
_cell.length_a   1.000
_cell.length_b   1.000
_cell.length_c   1.000
_cell.angle_alpha   90.00
_cell.angle_beta   90.00
_cell.angle_gamma   90.00
#
_symmetry.space_group_name_H-M   'P 1'
#
loop_
_entity.id
_entity.type
_entity.pdbx_description
1 polymer ?
#
loop_
_entity_poly.entity_id
_entity_poly.type
_entity_poly.pdbx_seq_one_letter_code
_entity_poly.pdbx_strand_id
1 'polypeptide(L)'
;MTLLNDILKWTESLPQWQRDACRRLFQMEGRLEELDYDELYLLLRKEKGLKIDVPLEPEPLTNDHLPVEQAPGETVTLNGLRDLKNVNRIPNGNAIVFSETGVTVIYGGNGSGKSGYARVIKRACRARDQAEPIHPNADDPAAANKEPAGKFDIKVGGVPREIEWSRDATPPDSLSSISVFDSK
;
A
#
# COMPACT_ATOMS: atom_id res chain seq x y z
N MET A 1 -9.83 19.15 7.58
CA MET A 1 -9.03 18.19 8.37
C MET A 1 -9.49 16.81 7.97
N THR A 2 -8.56 15.94 7.60
CA THR A 2 -8.87 14.56 7.22
C THR A 2 -9.08 13.72 8.48
N LEU A 3 -9.92 12.69 8.40
CA LEU A 3 -10.18 11.76 9.51
C LEU A 3 -8.90 11.15 10.10
N LEU A 4 -7.88 10.94 9.27
CA LEU A 4 -6.59 10.37 9.68
C LEU A 4 -5.82 11.31 10.61
N ASN A 5 -5.84 12.62 10.35
CA ASN A 5 -5.23 13.59 11.24
C ASN A 5 -5.95 13.66 12.59
N ASP A 6 -7.28 13.53 12.59
CA ASP A 6 -8.05 13.51 13.82
C ASP A 6 -7.73 12.26 14.66
N ILE A 7 -7.57 11.09 14.01
CA ILE A 7 -7.13 9.85 14.66
C ILE A 7 -5.71 10.02 15.23
N LEU A 8 -4.75 10.52 14.44
CA LEU A 8 -3.37 10.73 14.89
C LEU A 8 -3.33 11.65 16.11
N LYS A 9 -4.03 12.78 16.05
CA LYS A 9 -4.14 13.72 17.17
C LYS A 9 -4.77 13.08 18.40
N TRP A 10 -5.77 12.21 18.22
CA TRP A 10 -6.33 11.46 19.34
C TRP A 10 -5.31 10.50 19.96
N THR A 11 -4.49 9.81 19.15
CA THR A 11 -3.46 8.89 19.69
C THR A 11 -2.43 9.60 20.57
N GLU A 12 -2.18 10.90 20.36
CA GLU A 12 -1.28 11.68 21.22
C GLU A 12 -1.73 11.76 22.68
N SER A 13 -3.02 11.54 22.95
CA SER A 13 -3.56 11.47 24.32
C SER A 13 -3.33 10.12 25.02
N LEU A 14 -2.85 9.11 24.28
CA LEU A 14 -2.68 7.75 24.77
C LEU A 14 -1.26 7.50 25.32
N PRO A 15 -1.12 6.57 26.29
CA PRO A 15 0.14 5.91 26.64
C PRO A 15 0.99 5.50 25.44
N GLN A 16 2.31 5.49 25.58
CA GLN A 16 3.23 5.19 24.47
C GLN A 16 3.02 3.77 23.91
N TRP A 17 2.77 2.78 24.79
CA TRP A 17 2.47 1.42 24.32
C TRP A 17 1.14 1.32 23.56
N GLN A 18 0.16 2.18 23.88
CA GLN A 18 -1.11 2.23 23.15
C GLN A 18 -0.95 2.93 21.82
N ARG A 19 -0.10 3.96 21.74
CA ARG A 19 0.27 4.59 20.46
C ARG A 19 0.98 3.60 19.53
N ASP A 20 1.82 2.73 20.08
CA ASP A 20 2.43 1.62 19.35
C ASP A 20 1.38 0.61 18.87
N ALA A 21 0.42 0.24 19.73
CA ALA A 21 -0.70 -0.62 19.32
C ALA A 21 -1.52 0.00 18.17
N CYS A 22 -1.79 1.31 18.22
CA CYS A 22 -2.46 2.03 17.13
C CYS A 22 -1.64 2.00 15.84
N ARG A 23 -0.31 2.14 15.90
CA ARG A 23 0.58 1.99 14.73
C ARG A 23 0.47 0.60 14.13
N ARG A 24 0.59 -0.46 14.95
CA ARG A 24 0.46 -1.86 14.49
C ARG A 24 -0.89 -2.10 13.82
N LEU A 25 -1.99 -1.66 14.45
CA LEU A 25 -3.33 -1.75 13.88
C LEU A 25 -3.50 -0.97 12.58
N PHE A 26 -2.81 0.17 12.44
CA PHE A 26 -2.85 0.97 11.22
C PHE A 26 -2.10 0.31 10.06
N GLN A 27 -0.99 -0.37 10.35
CA GLN A 27 -0.12 -1.00 9.34
C GLN A 27 -0.57 -2.42 8.98
N MET A 28 -1.23 -3.14 9.88
CA MET A 28 -1.64 -4.52 9.65
C MET A 28 -2.99 -4.63 8.96
N GLU A 29 -3.06 -5.51 7.96
CA GLU A 29 -4.30 -5.87 7.27
C GLU A 29 -5.10 -6.89 8.09
N GLY A 30 -5.72 -6.43 9.20
CA GLY A 30 -6.64 -7.25 9.99
C GLY A 30 -6.49 -7.11 11.50
N ARG A 31 -6.01 -8.16 12.14
CA ARG A 31 -5.87 -8.26 13.61
C ARG A 31 -4.40 -8.40 13.99
N LEU A 32 -4.08 -7.96 15.19
CA LEU A 32 -2.80 -8.24 15.83
C LEU A 32 -2.62 -9.76 16.01
N GLU A 33 -1.38 -10.22 15.85
CA GLU A 33 -0.98 -11.62 16.07
C GLU A 33 -0.61 -11.84 17.55
N GLU A 34 -0.46 -13.11 17.95
CA GLU A 34 -0.13 -13.47 19.33
C GLU A 34 1.17 -12.80 19.81
N LEU A 35 2.17 -12.72 18.93
CA LEU A 35 3.43 -12.04 19.20
C LEU A 35 3.24 -10.53 19.45
N ASP A 36 2.34 -9.87 18.72
CA ASP A 36 2.05 -8.45 18.96
C ASP A 36 1.43 -8.24 20.35
N TYR A 37 0.52 -9.13 20.77
CA TYR A 37 -0.07 -9.06 22.11
C TYR A 37 0.98 -9.26 23.21
N ASP A 38 1.91 -10.20 23.02
CA ASP A 38 3.00 -10.45 23.96
C ASP A 38 3.92 -9.23 24.09
N GLU A 39 4.31 -8.62 22.96
CA GLU A 39 5.13 -7.40 22.94
C GLU A 39 4.40 -6.21 23.57
N LEU A 40 3.13 -5.99 23.24
CA LEU A 40 2.32 -4.92 23.83
C LEU A 40 2.15 -5.12 25.35
N TYR A 41 2.02 -6.36 25.82
CA TYR A 41 1.98 -6.66 27.24
C TYR A 41 3.31 -6.33 27.94
N LEU A 42 4.45 -6.64 27.32
CA LEU A 42 5.77 -6.24 27.83
C LEU A 42 5.93 -4.71 27.88
N LEU A 43 5.48 -4.00 26.85
CA LEU A 43 5.48 -2.53 26.81
C LEU A 43 4.61 -1.92 27.93
N LEU A 44 3.41 -2.46 28.15
CA LEU A 44 2.55 -2.07 29.26
C LEU A 44 3.23 -2.28 30.62
N ARG A 45 3.85 -3.45 30.82
CA ARG A 45 4.59 -3.76 32.06
C ARG A 45 5.72 -2.77 32.31
N LYS A 46 6.48 -2.45 31.27
CA LYS A 46 7.57 -1.47 31.31
C LYS A 46 7.06 -0.09 31.69
N GLU A 47 5.95 0.36 31.09
CA GLU A 47 5.37 1.67 31.41
C GLU A 47 4.88 1.75 32.87
N LYS A 48 4.45 0.62 33.46
CA LYS A 48 4.12 0.52 34.88
C LYS A 48 5.34 0.33 35.81
N GLY A 49 6.56 0.39 35.28
CA GLY A 49 7.80 0.26 36.05
C GLY A 49 8.14 -1.17 36.45
N LEU A 50 7.52 -2.18 35.82
CA LEU A 50 7.86 -3.58 36.05
C LEU A 50 9.09 -3.95 35.22
N LYS A 51 9.98 -4.76 35.82
CA LYS A 51 11.17 -5.25 35.12
C LYS A 51 10.76 -6.12 33.92
N ILE A 52 11.40 -5.83 32.79
CA ILE A 52 11.38 -6.65 31.58
C ILE A 52 12.81 -7.12 31.30
N ASP A 53 12.95 -8.32 30.77
CA ASP A 53 14.25 -8.93 30.47
C ASP A 53 14.68 -8.73 29.00
N VAL A 54 13.86 -8.01 28.22
CA VAL A 54 14.05 -7.75 26.80
C VAL A 54 14.15 -6.24 26.54
N PRO A 55 15.10 -5.77 25.71
CA PRO A 55 15.21 -4.36 25.35
C PRO A 55 14.14 -3.99 24.31
N LEU A 56 12.89 -3.82 24.75
CA LEU A 56 11.77 -3.42 23.90
C LEU A 56 11.35 -1.97 24.20
N GLU A 57 11.26 -1.14 23.16
CA GLU A 57 10.78 0.25 23.22
C GLU A 57 9.50 0.40 22.38
N PRO A 58 8.53 1.23 22.81
CA PRO A 58 7.33 1.49 22.02
C PRO A 58 7.67 2.38 20.81
N GLU A 59 7.11 2.07 19.65
CA GLU A 59 7.20 2.88 18.43
C GLU A 59 5.83 3.54 18.16
N PRO A 60 5.64 4.81 18.53
CA PRO A 60 4.34 5.45 18.45
C PRO A 60 3.87 5.69 17.00
N LEU A 61 2.56 5.76 16.78
CA LEU A 61 1.98 6.28 15.54
C LEU A 61 2.39 7.77 15.36
N THR A 62 2.85 8.10 14.15
CA THR A 62 3.36 9.42 13.72
C THR A 62 2.88 9.75 12.32
N ASN A 63 3.10 10.97 11.85
CA ASN A 63 2.78 11.35 10.46
C ASN A 63 3.52 10.52 9.42
N ASP A 64 4.72 10.02 9.73
CA ASP A 64 5.50 9.17 8.81
C ASP A 64 4.80 7.84 8.52
N HIS A 65 3.89 7.44 9.40
CA HIS A 65 3.04 6.27 9.22
C HIS A 65 1.76 6.56 8.44
N LEU A 66 1.39 7.83 8.27
CA LEU A 66 0.19 8.23 7.53
C LEU A 66 0.51 8.46 6.04
N PRO A 67 -0.48 8.31 5.15
CA PRO A 67 -0.34 8.75 3.77
C PRO A 67 -0.04 10.25 3.70
N VAL A 68 0.84 10.65 2.79
CA VAL A 68 1.16 12.07 2.55
C VAL A 68 -0.12 12.82 2.19
N GLU A 69 -0.45 13.86 2.97
CA GLU A 69 -1.54 14.77 2.63
C GLU A 69 -1.14 15.62 1.42
N GLN A 70 -1.98 15.58 0.37
CA GLN A 70 -1.80 16.46 -0.78
C GLN A 70 -2.14 17.89 -0.43
N ALA A 71 -1.46 18.84 -1.07
CA ALA A 71 -1.79 20.24 -0.94
C ALA A 71 -3.27 20.46 -1.33
N PRO A 72 -4.02 21.32 -0.63
CA PRO A 72 -5.42 21.59 -0.95
C PRO A 72 -5.57 22.00 -2.43
N GLY A 73 -6.34 21.21 -3.20
CA GLY A 73 -6.59 21.45 -4.63
C GLY A 73 -5.66 20.71 -5.59
N GLU A 74 -4.65 20.00 -5.10
CA GLU A 74 -3.85 19.10 -5.92
C GLU A 74 -4.60 17.77 -6.09
N THR A 75 -4.88 17.37 -7.33
CA THR A 75 -5.55 16.11 -7.65
C THR A 75 -4.58 15.18 -8.37
N VAL A 76 -4.57 13.91 -7.99
CA VAL A 76 -3.87 12.85 -8.73
C VAL A 76 -4.86 12.01 -9.52
N THR A 77 -4.63 11.91 -10.83
CA THR A 77 -5.44 11.08 -11.74
C THR A 77 -4.56 9.99 -12.32
N LEU A 78 -5.03 8.74 -12.29
CA LEU A 78 -4.38 7.62 -12.97
C LEU A 78 -4.82 7.60 -14.44
N ASN A 79 -3.86 7.63 -15.36
CA ASN A 79 -4.10 7.68 -16.80
C ASN A 79 -3.60 6.45 -17.54
N GLY A 80 -2.64 5.72 -16.98
CA GLY A 80 -2.12 4.54 -17.63
C GLY A 80 -1.31 3.65 -16.71
N LEU A 81 -1.27 2.37 -17.07
CA LEU A 81 -0.34 1.39 -16.54
C LEU A 81 0.31 0.69 -17.74
N ARG A 82 1.59 0.94 -17.96
CA ARG A 82 2.35 0.54 -19.14
C ARG A 82 3.59 -0.26 -18.76
N ASP A 83 4.22 -0.82 -19.78
CA ASP A 83 5.53 -1.48 -19.69
C ASP A 83 5.63 -2.52 -18.57
N LEU A 84 4.52 -3.24 -18.31
CA LEU A 84 4.50 -4.28 -17.31
C LEU A 84 5.54 -5.35 -17.66
N LYS A 85 6.26 -5.81 -16.64
CA LYS A 85 7.27 -6.88 -16.73
C LYS A 85 7.04 -7.86 -15.60
N ASN A 86 7.07 -9.16 -15.92
CA ASN A 86 7.00 -10.25 -14.94
C ASN A 86 5.71 -10.23 -14.09
N VAL A 87 4.59 -9.82 -14.67
CA VAL A 87 3.27 -9.79 -14.02
C VAL A 87 2.38 -10.87 -14.63
N ASN A 88 2.14 -11.95 -13.90
CA ASN A 88 1.37 -13.11 -14.38
C ASN A 88 1.88 -13.55 -15.78
N ARG A 89 0.96 -13.83 -16.70
CA ARG A 89 1.25 -14.09 -18.12
C ARG A 89 0.93 -12.86 -18.99
N ILE A 90 0.95 -11.65 -18.43
CA ILE A 90 0.76 -10.44 -19.23
C ILE A 90 2.01 -10.26 -20.10
N PRO A 91 1.89 -10.19 -21.45
CA PRO A 91 3.04 -9.91 -22.30
C PRO A 91 3.77 -8.64 -21.88
N ASN A 92 5.10 -8.70 -21.90
CA ASN A 92 5.93 -7.55 -21.54
C ASN A 92 5.68 -6.37 -22.49
N GLY A 93 5.61 -5.16 -21.96
CA GLY A 93 5.35 -3.95 -22.77
C GLY A 93 3.87 -3.62 -22.98
N ASN A 94 2.95 -4.43 -22.43
CA ASN A 94 1.53 -4.12 -22.51
C ASN A 94 1.14 -2.88 -21.70
N ALA A 95 0.04 -2.28 -22.14
CA ALA A 95 -0.52 -1.06 -21.58
C ALA A 95 -2.04 -1.17 -21.38
N ILE A 96 -2.53 -0.57 -20.30
CA ILE A 96 -3.92 -0.17 -20.14
C ILE A 96 -3.98 1.34 -19.94
N VAL A 97 -4.98 1.96 -20.54
CA VAL A 97 -5.22 3.41 -20.47
C VAL A 97 -6.53 3.66 -19.76
N PHE A 98 -6.55 4.66 -18.89
CA PHE A 98 -7.72 5.08 -18.13
C PHE A 98 -8.20 6.44 -18.64
N SER A 99 -9.52 6.58 -18.75
CA SER A 99 -10.15 7.87 -19.03
C SER A 99 -9.83 8.86 -17.90
N GLU A 100 -9.43 10.08 -18.26
CA GLU A 100 -9.20 11.16 -17.30
C GLU A 100 -10.43 11.51 -16.48
N THR A 101 -11.61 11.35 -17.09
CA THR A 101 -12.89 11.68 -16.47
C THR A 101 -13.87 10.53 -16.64
N GLY A 102 -14.68 10.29 -15.61
CA GLY A 102 -15.74 9.27 -15.63
C GLY A 102 -15.25 7.90 -15.15
N VAL A 103 -15.80 6.84 -15.75
CA VAL A 103 -15.55 5.45 -15.33
C VAL A 103 -14.91 4.69 -16.49
N THR A 104 -13.79 4.02 -16.21
CA THR A 104 -13.15 3.10 -17.16
C THR A 104 -13.53 1.66 -16.79
N VAL A 105 -14.15 0.93 -17.72
CA VAL A 105 -14.53 -0.48 -17.51
C VAL A 105 -13.57 -1.38 -18.28
N ILE A 106 -12.81 -2.21 -17.56
CA ILE A 106 -11.89 -3.20 -18.15
C ILE A 106 -12.54 -4.58 -18.05
N TYR A 107 -12.82 -5.22 -19.20
CA TYR A 107 -13.46 -6.52 -19.27
C TYR A 107 -12.76 -7.45 -20.27
N GLY A 108 -13.07 -8.74 -20.22
CA GLY A 108 -12.46 -9.76 -21.05
C GLY A 108 -12.67 -11.17 -20.49
N GLY A 109 -12.34 -12.20 -21.26
CA GLY A 109 -12.51 -13.60 -20.85
C GLY A 109 -11.68 -14.02 -19.63
N ASN A 110 -11.96 -15.19 -19.07
CA ASN A 110 -11.13 -15.76 -18.01
C ASN A 110 -9.70 -15.99 -18.53
N GLY A 111 -8.69 -15.69 -17.70
CA GLY A 111 -7.29 -15.78 -18.10
C GLY A 111 -6.77 -14.62 -18.95
N SER A 112 -7.58 -13.59 -19.25
CA SER A 112 -7.14 -12.44 -20.08
C SER A 112 -6.20 -11.45 -19.37
N GLY A 113 -5.76 -11.73 -18.14
CA GLY A 113 -4.82 -10.88 -17.39
C GLY A 113 -5.43 -9.78 -16.51
N LYS A 114 -6.76 -9.59 -16.47
CA LYS A 114 -7.44 -8.55 -15.66
C LYS A 114 -6.96 -8.49 -14.21
N SER A 115 -6.96 -9.64 -13.52
CA SER A 115 -6.50 -9.72 -12.12
C SER A 115 -5.01 -9.39 -11.98
N GLY A 116 -4.19 -9.62 -13.00
CA GLY A 116 -2.77 -9.23 -12.98
C GLY A 116 -2.59 -7.71 -12.92
N TYR A 117 -3.33 -6.96 -13.75
CA TYR A 117 -3.34 -5.49 -13.67
C TYR A 117 -3.85 -5.00 -12.32
N ALA A 118 -4.94 -5.60 -11.80
CA ALA A 118 -5.50 -5.23 -10.51
C ALA A 118 -4.50 -5.43 -9.37
N ARG A 119 -3.74 -6.53 -9.34
CA ARG A 119 -2.70 -6.79 -8.33
C ARG A 119 -1.58 -5.75 -8.37
N VAL A 120 -1.14 -5.34 -9.56
CA VAL A 120 -0.13 -4.28 -9.70
C VAL A 120 -0.65 -2.96 -9.13
N ILE A 121 -1.89 -2.59 -9.47
CA ILE A 121 -2.51 -1.35 -8.96
C ILE A 121 -2.69 -1.42 -7.44
N LYS A 122 -3.16 -2.56 -6.90
CA LYS A 122 -3.29 -2.78 -5.45
C LYS A 122 -1.95 -2.66 -4.72
N ARG A 123 -0.88 -3.19 -5.31
CA ARG A 123 0.46 -3.18 -4.72
C ARG A 123 1.15 -1.81 -4.81
N ALA A 124 0.92 -1.07 -5.89
CA ALA A 124 1.56 0.23 -6.13
C ALA A 124 0.83 1.41 -5.48
N CYS A 125 -0.51 1.31 -5.37
CA CYS A 125 -1.37 2.36 -4.83
C CYS A 125 -1.85 1.99 -3.42
N ARG A 126 -2.71 2.82 -2.83
CA ARG A 126 -3.27 2.56 -1.50
C ARG A 126 -4.44 1.59 -1.58
N ALA A 127 -4.16 0.30 -1.42
CA ALA A 127 -5.15 -0.74 -1.15
C ALA A 127 -5.14 -1.12 0.32
N ARG A 128 -6.30 -1.56 0.84
CA ARG A 128 -6.42 -2.16 2.19
C ARG A 128 -5.98 -3.63 2.22
N ASP A 129 -6.12 -4.32 1.10
CA ASP A 129 -5.65 -5.69 0.89
C ASP A 129 -4.50 -5.67 -0.13
N GLN A 130 -3.28 -5.81 0.38
CA GLN A 130 -2.05 -6.01 -0.36
C GLN A 130 -1.47 -7.42 -0.14
N ALA A 131 -2.16 -8.27 0.61
CA ALA A 131 -1.73 -9.64 0.89
C ALA A 131 -1.68 -10.50 -0.37
N GLU A 132 -2.48 -10.19 -1.40
CA GLU A 132 -2.48 -10.94 -2.66
C GLU A 132 -1.17 -10.72 -3.44
N PRO A 133 -0.32 -11.75 -3.61
CA PRO A 133 0.94 -11.60 -4.31
C PRO A 133 0.73 -11.46 -5.82
N ILE A 134 1.60 -10.68 -6.47
CA ILE A 134 1.71 -10.70 -7.93
C ILE A 134 2.40 -12.01 -8.33
N HIS A 135 1.66 -12.89 -9.01
CA HIS A 135 2.19 -14.17 -9.44
C HIS A 135 3.10 -14.03 -10.66
N PRO A 136 4.17 -14.84 -10.78
CA PRO A 136 4.99 -14.91 -11.98
C PRO A 136 4.23 -15.60 -13.13
N ASN A 137 4.85 -15.62 -14.32
CA ASN A 137 4.35 -16.42 -15.44
C ASN A 137 4.53 -17.92 -15.12
N ALA A 138 3.43 -18.66 -15.05
CA ALA A 138 3.45 -20.09 -14.76
C ALA A 138 4.14 -20.93 -15.85
N ASP A 139 4.23 -20.42 -17.08
CA ASP A 139 4.85 -21.10 -18.21
C ASP A 139 6.37 -20.82 -18.33
N ASP A 140 6.92 -19.94 -17.49
CA ASP A 140 8.34 -19.59 -17.47
C ASP A 140 8.97 -19.99 -16.11
N PRO A 141 9.70 -21.12 -16.05
CA PRO A 141 10.36 -21.58 -14.83
C PRO A 141 11.34 -20.56 -14.23
N ALA A 142 11.90 -19.65 -15.04
CA ALA A 142 12.79 -18.60 -14.57
C ALA A 142 12.04 -17.36 -14.05
N ALA A 143 10.72 -17.25 -14.26
CA ALA A 143 9.94 -16.08 -13.87
C ALA A 143 9.80 -15.92 -12.34
N ALA A 144 9.93 -16.99 -11.57
CA ALA A 144 9.88 -16.92 -10.10
C ALA A 144 10.97 -16.02 -9.51
N ASN A 145 12.10 -15.86 -10.21
CA ASN A 145 13.23 -15.04 -9.77
C ASN A 145 13.22 -13.62 -10.36
N LYS A 146 12.17 -13.25 -11.11
CA LYS A 146 12.08 -11.94 -11.76
C LYS A 146 11.16 -11.02 -10.97
N GLU A 147 11.57 -9.76 -10.83
CA GLU A 147 10.79 -8.76 -10.10
C GLU A 147 9.65 -8.21 -10.97
N PRO A 148 8.41 -8.16 -10.47
CA PRO A 148 7.32 -7.43 -11.12
C PRO A 148 7.61 -5.93 -11.17
N ALA A 149 7.46 -5.34 -12.35
CA ALA A 149 7.69 -3.91 -12.57
C ALA A 149 6.76 -3.34 -13.64
N GLY A 150 6.67 -2.01 -13.69
CA GLY A 150 5.86 -1.30 -14.66
C GLY A 150 6.02 0.21 -14.58
N LYS A 151 5.22 0.92 -15.38
CA LYS A 151 5.17 2.38 -15.40
C LYS A 151 3.74 2.85 -15.21
N PHE A 152 3.54 3.80 -14.29
CA PHE A 152 2.27 4.49 -14.09
C PHE A 152 2.32 5.84 -14.78
N ASP A 153 1.31 6.12 -15.60
CA ASP A 153 1.06 7.46 -16.10
C ASP A 153 0.03 8.11 -15.18
N ILE A 154 0.42 9.23 -14.57
CA ILE A 154 -0.49 10.00 -13.73
C ILE A 154 -0.50 11.47 -14.15
N LYS A 155 -1.53 12.19 -13.74
CA LYS A 155 -1.52 13.66 -13.71
C LYS A 155 -1.57 14.13 -12.27
N VAL A 156 -0.64 15.01 -11.91
CA VAL A 156 -0.61 15.69 -10.61
C VAL A 156 -0.91 17.16 -10.85
N GLY A 157 -2.06 17.65 -10.37
CA GLY A 157 -2.50 19.03 -10.64
C GLY A 157 -2.61 19.32 -12.15
N GLY A 158 -3.00 18.31 -12.95
CA GLY A 158 -3.09 18.40 -14.42
C GLY A 158 -1.77 18.23 -15.18
N VAL A 159 -0.61 18.21 -14.49
CA VAL A 159 0.70 18.01 -15.11
C VAL A 159 0.98 16.51 -15.27
N PRO A 160 1.18 16.00 -16.50
CA PRO A 160 1.53 14.59 -16.72
C PRO A 160 2.87 14.23 -16.06
N ARG A 161 2.91 13.09 -15.39
CA ARG A 161 4.11 12.47 -14.83
C ARG A 161 4.11 10.98 -15.13
N GLU A 162 5.29 10.47 -15.44
CA GLU A 162 5.56 9.04 -15.53
C GLU A 162 6.24 8.60 -14.24
N ILE A 163 5.80 7.47 -13.68
CA ILE A 163 6.35 6.89 -12.47
C ILE A 163 6.81 5.47 -12.77
N GLU A 164 8.09 5.21 -12.55
CA GLU A 164 8.62 3.85 -12.53
C GLU A 164 8.26 3.17 -11.22
N TRP A 165 7.82 1.92 -11.31
CA TRP A 165 7.41 1.13 -10.16
C TRP A 165 7.96 -0.29 -10.26
N SER A 166 8.42 -0.81 -9.12
CA SER A 166 8.72 -2.23 -8.92
C SER A 166 8.18 -2.69 -7.57
N ARG A 167 7.96 -4.00 -7.43
CA ARG A 167 7.30 -4.58 -6.24
C ARG A 167 8.03 -4.24 -4.94
N ASP A 168 9.37 -4.22 -4.96
CA ASP A 168 10.19 -4.11 -3.77
C ASP A 168 10.70 -2.67 -3.54
N ALA A 169 10.34 -1.73 -4.42
CA ALA A 169 10.63 -0.31 -4.26
C ALA A 169 9.60 0.39 -3.36
N THR A 170 10.04 1.42 -2.64
CA THR A 170 9.14 2.31 -1.91
C THR A 170 8.17 2.98 -2.90
N PRO A 171 6.84 2.80 -2.75
CA PRO A 171 5.87 3.42 -3.63
C PRO A 171 5.96 4.95 -3.56
N PRO A 172 6.01 5.67 -4.69
CA PRO A 172 6.03 7.13 -4.68
C PRO A 172 4.77 7.74 -4.06
N ASP A 173 4.93 8.84 -3.33
CA ASP A 173 3.84 9.51 -2.59
C ASP A 173 2.61 9.83 -3.43
N SER A 174 2.80 10.14 -4.71
CA SER A 174 1.66 10.40 -5.61
C SER A 174 0.80 9.16 -5.84
N LEU A 175 1.36 7.94 -5.87
CA LEU A 175 0.58 6.71 -6.01
C LEU A 175 -0.16 6.34 -4.72
N SER A 176 0.38 6.68 -3.55
CA SER A 176 -0.27 6.42 -2.25
C SER A 176 -1.54 7.24 -2.04
N SER A 177 -1.76 8.28 -2.85
CA SER A 177 -3.00 9.05 -2.87
C SER A 177 -4.16 8.37 -3.61
N ILE A 178 -3.85 7.41 -4.49
CA ILE A 178 -4.85 6.70 -5.27
C ILE A 178 -5.38 5.55 -4.42
N SER A 179 -6.69 5.57 -4.14
CA SER A 179 -7.34 4.51 -3.33
C SER A 179 -7.85 3.39 -4.23
N VAL A 180 -7.53 2.15 -3.84
CA VAL A 180 -7.96 0.94 -4.54
C VAL A 180 -8.87 0.16 -3.61
N PHE A 181 -10.08 -0.12 -4.12
CA PHE A 181 -11.09 -0.90 -3.39
C PHE A 181 -11.33 -2.20 -4.13
N ASP A 182 -11.24 -3.30 -3.41
CA ASP A 182 -11.62 -4.63 -3.87
C ASP A 182 -12.69 -5.18 -2.90
N SER A 183 -13.47 -6.13 -3.38
CA SER A 183 -14.60 -6.74 -2.64
C SER A 183 -14.18 -7.82 -1.64
N LYS A 184 -12.87 -8.00 -1.43
CA LYS A 184 -12.27 -8.99 -0.55
C LYS A 184 -11.45 -8.32 0.53
#